data_AF-A0A9E2UWS7-F1
#
_entry.id   AF-A0A9E2UWS7-F1
#
_cell.length_a   1.000
_cell.length_b   1.000
_cell.length_c   1.000
_cell.angle_alpha   90.00
_cell.angle_beta   90.00
_cell.angle_gamma   90.00
#
_symmetry.space_group_name_H-M   'P 1'
#
loop_
_entity.id
_entity.type
_entity.pdbx_description
1 polymer ?
#
loop_
_entity_poly.entity_id
_entity_poly.type
_entity_poly.pdbx_seq_one_letter_code
_entity_poly.pdbx_strand_id
1 'polypeptide(L)'
;MHSIFLWLDPYLIWFYRLTGYAPADFIIGTFVLALIAVIMGECTISLAYLLARKRIEKVTDETIRYQNLSIDALTSGNKEAYRAANELANDAFGHSFFMQIALSAAFLWPICFALAWMSQRFEDLEFPVPYLHFSLGYIAVFLFLFVAAYFVFKPVKYRIPYFRRIKEMLKASSLNARKLNSFGDLLSPAGAAKPGGEKKDQASPSA
;
A
#
# COMPACT_ATOMS: atom_id res chain seq x y z
N MET A 1 -11.69 -20.73 -25.50
CA MET A 1 -11.44 -20.68 -24.04
C MET A 1 -10.04 -21.20 -23.76
N HIS A 2 -9.20 -20.47 -23.02
CA HIS A 2 -7.85 -20.95 -22.65
C HIS A 2 -7.95 -22.16 -21.72
N SER A 3 -7.09 -23.17 -21.88
CA SER A 3 -7.14 -24.45 -21.16
C SER A 3 -7.16 -24.33 -19.63
N ILE A 4 -6.53 -23.29 -19.08
CA ILE A 4 -6.51 -23.00 -17.65
C ILE A 4 -7.91 -22.65 -17.12
N PHE A 5 -8.70 -21.91 -17.89
CA PHE A 5 -10.05 -21.52 -17.49
C PHE A 5 -11.01 -22.72 -17.52
N LEU A 6 -10.84 -23.63 -18.48
CA LEU A 6 -11.65 -24.86 -18.56
C LEU A 6 -11.44 -25.78 -17.35
N TRP A 7 -10.22 -25.84 -16.81
CA TRP A 7 -9.94 -26.64 -15.63
C TRP A 7 -10.49 -26.01 -14.34
N LEU A 8 -10.43 -24.68 -14.23
CA LEU A 8 -10.94 -23.94 -13.08
C LEU A 8 -12.46 -23.82 -13.06
N ASP A 9 -13.12 -23.83 -14.22
CA ASP A 9 -14.51 -23.42 -14.24
C ASP A 9 -15.54 -24.38 -13.64
N PRO A 10 -15.36 -25.71 -13.58
CA PRO A 10 -16.23 -26.58 -12.79
C PRO A 10 -16.26 -26.18 -11.30
N TYR A 11 -15.13 -25.72 -10.76
CA TYR A 11 -15.03 -25.30 -9.36
C TYR A 11 -15.63 -23.92 -9.15
N LEU A 12 -15.38 -22.99 -10.07
CA LEU A 12 -15.87 -21.62 -9.95
C LEU A 12 -17.38 -21.53 -10.22
N ILE A 13 -17.90 -22.22 -11.25
CA ILE A 13 -19.32 -22.22 -11.61
C ILE A 13 -20.20 -22.87 -10.56
N TRP A 14 -19.64 -23.75 -9.74
CA TRP A 14 -20.36 -24.41 -8.65
C TRP A 14 -20.92 -23.39 -7.65
N PHE A 15 -20.18 -22.31 -7.36
CA PHE A 15 -20.65 -21.24 -6.48
C PHE A 15 -21.79 -20.40 -7.07
N TYR A 16 -21.99 -20.45 -8.38
CA TYR A 16 -23.06 -19.77 -9.12
C TYR A 16 -24.30 -20.67 -9.30
N ARG A 17 -24.42 -21.78 -8.56
CA ARG A 17 -25.55 -22.73 -8.67
C ARG A 17 -26.05 -23.23 -7.30
N LEU A 18 -25.74 -22.51 -6.22
CA LEU A 18 -25.96 -22.98 -4.85
C LEU A 18 -27.43 -22.90 -4.41
N THR A 19 -28.15 -21.86 -4.84
CA THR A 19 -29.50 -21.56 -4.37
C THR A 19 -30.57 -21.84 -5.42
N GLY A 20 -30.19 -21.96 -6.69
CA GLY A 20 -31.12 -22.16 -7.80
C GLY A 20 -31.87 -20.88 -8.22
N TYR A 21 -31.60 -19.75 -7.55
CA TYR A 21 -32.16 -18.44 -7.88
C TYR A 21 -31.09 -17.58 -8.56
N ALA A 22 -31.25 -17.32 -9.85
CA ALA A 22 -30.20 -16.74 -10.70
C ALA A 22 -29.58 -15.43 -10.18
N PRO A 23 -30.34 -14.44 -9.67
CA PRO A 23 -29.74 -13.22 -9.11
C PRO A 23 -28.94 -13.47 -7.82
N ALA A 24 -29.42 -14.33 -6.91
CA ALA A 24 -28.70 -14.63 -5.67
C ALA A 24 -27.43 -15.44 -5.96
N ASP A 25 -27.53 -16.43 -6.85
CA ASP A 25 -26.40 -17.24 -7.28
C ASP A 25 -25.31 -16.39 -7.94
N PHE A 26 -25.68 -15.39 -8.73
CA PHE A 26 -24.73 -14.44 -9.30
C PHE A 26 -24.01 -13.61 -8.22
N ILE A 27 -24.74 -13.06 -7.25
CA ILE A 27 -24.13 -12.26 -6.17
C ILE A 27 -23.23 -13.12 -5.30
N ILE A 28 -23.67 -14.31 -4.90
CA ILE A 28 -22.91 -15.23 -4.06
C ILE A 28 -21.65 -15.70 -4.79
N GLY A 29 -21.80 -16.18 -6.02
CA GLY A 29 -20.67 -16.64 -6.83
C GLY A 29 -19.64 -15.53 -7.06
N THR A 30 -20.10 -14.33 -7.40
CA THR A 30 -19.22 -13.17 -7.62
C THR A 30 -18.54 -12.73 -6.33
N PHE A 31 -19.23 -12.77 -5.19
CA PHE A 31 -18.64 -12.45 -3.90
C PHE A 31 -17.56 -13.47 -3.50
N VAL A 32 -17.80 -14.76 -3.71
CA VAL A 32 -16.81 -15.82 -3.44
C VAL A 32 -15.59 -15.65 -4.35
N LEU A 33 -15.81 -15.42 -5.65
CA LEU A 33 -14.72 -15.16 -6.60
C LEU A 33 -13.90 -13.93 -6.19
N ALA A 34 -14.56 -12.86 -5.78
CA ALA A 34 -13.90 -11.65 -5.30
C ALA A 34 -13.10 -11.90 -4.02
N LEU A 35 -13.63 -12.71 -3.09
CA LEU A 35 -12.95 -13.12 -1.87
C LEU A 35 -11.69 -13.96 -2.18
N ILE A 36 -11.76 -14.88 -3.14
CA ILE A 36 -10.59 -15.63 -3.62
C ILE A 36 -9.53 -14.68 -4.20
N ALA A 37 -9.94 -13.70 -5.01
CA ALA A 37 -9.04 -12.70 -5.59
C ALA A 37 -8.34 -11.86 -4.49
N VAL A 38 -9.08 -11.42 -3.47
CA VAL A 38 -8.52 -10.69 -2.31
C VAL A 38 -7.50 -11.55 -1.57
N ILE A 39 -7.82 -12.82 -1.28
CA ILE A 39 -6.91 -13.74 -0.59
C ILE A 39 -5.63 -13.95 -1.40
N MET A 40 -5.76 -14.21 -2.70
CA MET A 40 -4.63 -14.41 -3.60
C MET A 40 -3.74 -13.17 -3.68
N GLY A 41 -4.34 -11.98 -3.75
CA GLY A 41 -3.60 -10.72 -3.75
C GLY A 41 -2.83 -10.52 -2.45
N GLU A 42 -3.46 -10.76 -1.30
CA GLU A 42 -2.84 -10.65 0.01
C GLU A 42 -1.70 -11.66 0.23
N CYS A 43 -1.88 -12.90 -0.23
CA CYS A 43 -0.84 -13.91 -0.25
C CYS A 43 0.34 -13.49 -1.13
N THR A 44 0.06 -12.94 -2.31
CA THR A 44 1.10 -12.47 -3.25
C THR A 44 1.91 -11.33 -2.65
N ILE A 45 1.27 -10.29 -2.08
CA ILE A 45 1.98 -9.20 -1.40
C ILE A 45 2.82 -9.76 -0.26
N SER A 46 2.25 -10.67 0.55
CA SER A 46 2.96 -11.21 1.70
C SER A 46 4.21 -11.99 1.28
N LEU A 47 4.11 -12.79 0.22
CA LEU A 47 5.23 -13.52 -0.34
C LEU A 47 6.27 -12.57 -0.95
N ALA A 48 5.82 -11.59 -1.74
CA ALA A 48 6.69 -10.57 -2.32
C ALA A 48 7.45 -9.80 -1.23
N TYR A 49 6.75 -9.41 -0.16
CA TYR A 49 7.36 -8.77 1.00
C TYR A 49 8.39 -9.67 1.69
N LEU A 50 8.07 -10.96 1.93
CA LEU A 50 9.03 -11.88 2.55
C LEU A 50 10.30 -12.05 1.73
N LEU A 51 10.18 -12.20 0.41
CA LEU A 51 11.31 -12.37 -0.50
C LEU A 51 12.14 -11.09 -0.63
N ALA A 52 11.48 -9.93 -0.70
CA ALA A 52 12.14 -8.64 -0.89
C ALA A 52 12.46 -7.91 0.43
N ARG A 53 12.14 -8.49 1.59
CA ARG A 53 12.16 -7.84 2.91
C ARG A 53 13.44 -7.06 3.17
N LYS A 54 14.59 -7.71 3.03
CA LYS A 54 15.91 -7.09 3.29
C LYS A 54 16.15 -5.88 2.40
N ARG A 55 15.70 -5.93 1.14
CA ARG A 55 15.83 -4.82 0.19
C ARG A 55 14.87 -3.69 0.54
N ILE A 56 13.62 -4.02 0.88
CA ILE A 56 12.61 -3.03 1.26
C ILE A 56 13.05 -2.27 2.53
N GLU A 57 13.49 -2.99 3.56
CA GLU A 57 13.98 -2.40 4.81
C GLU A 57 15.19 -1.50 4.55
N LYS A 58 16.19 -1.97 3.78
CA LYS A 58 17.37 -1.18 3.43
C LYS A 58 17.02 0.11 2.68
N VAL A 59 16.21 0.03 1.63
CA VAL A 59 15.82 1.20 0.83
C VAL A 59 15.04 2.20 1.70
N THR A 60 14.14 1.71 2.54
CA THR A 60 13.36 2.56 3.45
C THR A 60 14.26 3.29 4.46
N ASP A 61 15.21 2.58 5.08
CA ASP A 61 16.15 3.17 6.04
C ASP A 61 17.07 4.21 5.37
N GLU A 62 17.52 3.94 4.14
CA GLU A 62 18.30 4.90 3.35
C GLU A 62 17.49 6.16 3.02
N THR A 63 16.24 6.03 2.57
CA THR A 63 15.34 7.18 2.33
C THR A 63 15.18 8.04 3.58
N ILE A 64 14.92 7.41 4.75
CA ILE A 64 14.78 8.12 6.02
C ILE A 64 16.05 8.88 6.38
N ARG A 65 17.21 8.22 6.26
CA ARG A 65 18.50 8.81 6.60
C ARG A 65 18.84 10.00 5.71
N TYR A 66 18.67 9.89 4.40
CA TYR A 66 18.97 10.99 3.49
C TYR A 66 18.00 12.16 3.63
N GLN A 67 16.73 11.89 3.93
CA GLN A 67 15.75 12.93 4.19
C GLN A 67 16.06 13.71 5.49
N ASN A 68 16.52 13.02 6.54
CA ASN A 68 16.98 13.71 7.75
C ASN A 68 18.25 14.54 7.48
N LEU A 69 19.22 13.98 6.72
CA LEU A 69 20.45 14.69 6.38
C LEU A 69 20.19 15.95 5.53
N SER A 70 19.23 15.90 4.60
CA SER A 70 18.86 17.06 3.79
C SER A 70 18.21 18.15 4.64
N ILE A 71 17.36 17.78 5.60
CA ILE A 71 16.76 18.68 6.58
C ILE A 71 17.84 19.33 7.48
N ASP A 72 18.79 18.55 8.00
CA ASP A 72 19.86 19.06 8.86
C ASP A 72 20.81 20.00 8.09
N ALA A 73 21.11 19.67 6.82
CA ALA A 73 21.89 20.53 5.93
C ALA A 73 21.18 21.85 5.59
N LEU A 74 19.86 21.81 5.41
CA LEU A 74 19.05 23.01 5.22
C LEU A 74 19.09 23.91 6.47
N THR A 75 18.97 23.30 7.66
CA THR A 75 18.96 24.00 8.96
C THR A 75 20.30 24.66 9.27
N SER A 76 21.40 24.06 8.83
CA SER A 76 22.76 24.61 8.97
C SER A 76 23.14 25.65 7.90
N GLY A 77 22.24 25.95 6.95
CA GLY A 77 22.46 26.96 5.90
C GLY A 77 23.49 26.57 4.84
N ASN A 78 23.98 25.32 4.83
CA ASN A 78 24.98 24.85 3.89
C ASN A 78 24.33 24.36 2.59
N LYS A 79 24.29 25.23 1.57
CA LYS A 79 23.66 24.96 0.27
C LYS A 79 24.29 23.81 -0.52
N GLU A 80 25.61 23.62 -0.42
CA GLU A 80 26.29 22.52 -1.12
C GLU A 80 25.94 21.17 -0.48
N ALA A 81 26.02 21.10 0.86
CA ALA A 81 25.62 19.90 1.60
C ALA A 81 24.13 19.57 1.40
N TYR A 82 23.27 20.60 1.36
CA TYR A 82 21.85 20.44 1.07
C TYR A 82 21.62 19.84 -0.32
N ARG A 83 22.29 20.36 -1.36
CA ARG A 83 22.09 19.89 -2.74
C ARG A 83 22.52 18.43 -2.91
N ALA A 84 23.66 18.05 -2.33
CA ALA A 84 24.15 16.67 -2.34
C ALA A 84 23.22 15.72 -1.56
N ALA A 85 22.77 16.12 -0.37
CA ALA A 85 21.84 15.32 0.42
C ALA A 85 20.45 15.20 -0.23
N ASN A 86 19.98 16.26 -0.88
CA ASN A 86 18.70 16.28 -1.58
C ASN A 86 18.71 15.37 -2.83
N GLU A 87 19.81 15.30 -3.56
CA GLU A 87 19.96 14.39 -4.70
C GLU A 87 19.88 12.92 -4.25
N LEU A 88 20.62 12.56 -3.19
CA LEU A 88 20.56 11.23 -2.58
C LEU A 88 19.18 10.89 -2.02
N ALA A 89 18.49 11.86 -1.41
CA ALA A 89 17.13 11.68 -0.89
C ALA A 89 16.13 11.42 -2.03
N ASN A 90 16.25 12.14 -3.15
CA ASN A 90 15.36 11.99 -4.29
C ASN A 90 15.54 10.63 -5.00
N ASP A 91 16.77 10.16 -5.15
CA ASP A 91 17.06 8.83 -5.71
C ASP A 91 16.48 7.70 -4.83
N ALA A 92 16.73 7.77 -3.52
CA ALA A 92 16.18 6.81 -2.56
C ALA A 92 14.63 6.86 -2.51
N PHE A 93 14.04 8.05 -2.61
CA PHE A 93 12.59 8.21 -2.71
C PHE A 93 12.03 7.52 -3.95
N GLY A 94 12.64 7.73 -5.12
CA GLY A 94 12.24 7.09 -6.37
C GLY A 94 12.20 5.56 -6.24
N HIS A 95 13.24 4.95 -5.67
CA HIS A 95 13.27 3.51 -5.42
C HIS A 95 12.14 3.04 -4.49
N SER A 96 11.86 3.77 -3.42
CA SER A 96 10.76 3.44 -2.49
C SER A 96 9.38 3.53 -3.16
N PHE A 97 9.18 4.53 -4.02
CA PHE A 97 7.94 4.76 -4.75
C PHE A 97 7.66 3.63 -5.76
N PHE A 98 8.65 3.27 -6.59
CA PHE A 98 8.49 2.15 -7.53
C PHE A 98 8.24 0.82 -6.81
N MET A 99 8.86 0.60 -5.64
CA MET A 99 8.60 -0.58 -4.83
C MET A 99 7.14 -0.63 -4.35
N GLN A 100 6.56 0.50 -3.93
CA GLN A 100 5.14 0.58 -3.55
C GLN A 100 4.20 0.30 -4.73
N ILE A 101 4.52 0.82 -5.92
CA ILE A 101 3.77 0.52 -7.15
C ILE A 101 3.83 -0.97 -7.46
N ALA A 102 5.02 -1.58 -7.38
CA ALA A 102 5.20 -3.00 -7.63
C ALA A 102 4.39 -3.88 -6.67
N LEU A 103 4.38 -3.54 -5.37
CA LEU A 103 3.56 -4.24 -4.37
C LEU A 103 2.06 -4.05 -4.64
N SER A 104 1.64 -2.87 -5.10
CA SER A 104 0.26 -2.62 -5.49
C SER A 104 -0.14 -3.45 -6.71
N ALA A 105 0.70 -3.50 -7.74
CA ALA A 105 0.47 -4.36 -8.91
C ALA A 105 0.40 -5.85 -8.53
N ALA A 106 1.24 -6.29 -7.59
CA ALA A 106 1.22 -7.64 -7.05
C ALA A 106 -0.07 -7.96 -6.24
N PHE A 107 -0.79 -6.96 -5.75
CA PHE A 107 -2.12 -7.16 -5.18
C PHE A 107 -3.22 -7.26 -6.23
N LEU A 108 -3.12 -6.45 -7.29
CA LEU A 108 -4.21 -6.27 -8.27
C LEU A 108 -4.29 -7.38 -9.32
N TRP A 109 -3.20 -8.08 -9.64
CA TRP A 109 -3.20 -9.08 -10.73
C TRP A 109 -4.30 -10.17 -10.65
N PRO A 110 -4.74 -10.68 -9.47
CA PRO A 110 -5.79 -11.70 -9.40
C PRO A 110 -7.16 -11.15 -9.82
N ILE A 111 -7.39 -9.82 -9.68
CA ILE A 111 -8.60 -9.16 -10.15
C ILE A 111 -8.69 -9.26 -11.67
N CYS A 112 -7.59 -9.02 -12.38
CA CYS A 112 -7.55 -9.12 -13.84
C CYS A 112 -7.91 -10.54 -14.30
N PHE A 113 -7.42 -11.57 -13.60
CA PHE A 113 -7.72 -12.96 -13.91
C PHE A 113 -9.19 -13.31 -13.62
N ALA A 114 -9.73 -12.85 -12.49
CA ALA A 114 -11.14 -13.03 -12.15
C ALA A 114 -12.07 -12.38 -13.18
N LEU A 115 -11.77 -11.14 -13.59
CA LEU A 115 -12.53 -10.43 -14.62
C LEU A 115 -12.44 -11.11 -15.99
N ALA A 116 -11.26 -11.58 -16.40
CA ALA A 116 -11.08 -12.31 -17.66
C ALA A 116 -11.82 -13.67 -17.68
N TRP A 117 -11.99 -14.29 -16.52
CA TRP A 117 -12.82 -15.49 -16.39
C TRP A 117 -14.32 -15.15 -16.44
N MET A 118 -14.74 -14.06 -15.78
CA MET A 118 -16.13 -13.59 -15.79
C MET A 118 -16.58 -13.13 -17.18
N SER A 119 -15.70 -12.48 -17.95
CA SER A 119 -16.03 -12.01 -19.30
C SER A 119 -16.51 -13.15 -20.19
N GLN A 120 -15.90 -14.33 -20.10
CA GLN A 120 -16.29 -15.51 -20.90
C GLN A 120 -17.70 -16.06 -20.60
N ARG A 121 -18.38 -15.59 -19.55
CA ARG A 121 -19.69 -16.10 -19.10
C ARG A 121 -20.76 -15.03 -18.97
N PHE A 122 -20.34 -13.83 -18.61
CA PHE A 122 -21.21 -12.79 -18.11
C PHE A 122 -21.03 -11.48 -18.88
N GLU A 123 -20.34 -11.52 -20.03
CA GLU A 123 -20.15 -10.35 -20.91
C GLU A 123 -21.48 -9.76 -21.38
N ASP A 124 -22.47 -10.61 -21.66
CA ASP A 124 -23.81 -10.18 -22.08
C ASP A 124 -24.75 -9.83 -20.90
N LEU A 125 -24.29 -9.91 -19.65
CA LEU A 125 -25.12 -9.56 -18.49
C LEU A 125 -25.11 -8.07 -18.22
N GLU A 126 -26.25 -7.44 -18.51
CA GLU A 126 -26.58 -6.08 -18.09
C GLU A 126 -27.55 -6.09 -16.91
N PHE A 127 -27.15 -5.45 -15.81
CA PHE A 127 -28.00 -5.28 -14.63
C PHE A 127 -28.65 -3.89 -14.66
N PRO A 128 -29.96 -3.77 -14.92
CA PRO A 128 -30.63 -2.49 -14.87
C PRO A 128 -30.66 -2.00 -13.42
N VAL A 129 -30.16 -0.79 -13.18
CA VAL A 129 -30.17 -0.21 -11.83
C VAL A 129 -31.56 0.35 -11.54
N PRO A 130 -32.18 -0.03 -10.41
CA PRO A 130 -33.43 0.61 -10.00
C PRO A 130 -33.19 2.12 -9.84
N TYR A 131 -34.05 2.95 -10.45
CA TYR A 131 -34.02 4.42 -10.42
C TYR A 131 -33.00 5.15 -11.31
N LEU A 132 -32.07 4.45 -11.97
CA LEU A 132 -31.09 5.07 -12.89
C LEU A 132 -31.24 4.45 -14.28
N HIS A 133 -31.30 5.27 -15.34
CA HIS A 133 -31.39 4.83 -16.75
C HIS A 133 -30.07 4.22 -17.29
N PHE A 134 -29.18 3.77 -16.42
CA PHE A 134 -27.91 3.16 -16.77
C PHE A 134 -27.90 1.68 -16.36
N SER A 135 -27.46 0.81 -17.27
CA SER A 135 -27.16 -0.59 -16.97
C SER A 135 -25.78 -0.69 -16.31
N LEU A 136 -25.67 -1.48 -15.23
CA LEU A 136 -24.38 -1.88 -14.66
C LEU A 136 -23.92 -3.17 -15.34
N GLY A 137 -22.73 -3.14 -15.94
CA GLY A 137 -22.07 -4.37 -16.41
C GLY A 137 -21.53 -5.20 -15.25
N TYR A 138 -21.23 -6.47 -15.52
CA TYR A 138 -20.66 -7.41 -14.55
C TYR A 138 -19.39 -6.89 -13.84
N ILE A 139 -18.57 -6.08 -14.53
CA ILE A 139 -17.35 -5.47 -13.98
C ILE A 139 -17.67 -4.58 -12.78
N ALA A 140 -18.69 -3.72 -12.91
CA ALA A 140 -19.07 -2.80 -11.84
C ALA A 140 -19.55 -3.57 -10.60
N VAL A 141 -20.40 -4.58 -10.81
CA VAL A 141 -20.88 -5.44 -9.71
C VAL A 141 -19.73 -6.19 -9.04
N PHE A 142 -18.79 -6.73 -9.83
CA PHE A 142 -17.59 -7.36 -9.30
C PHE A 142 -16.77 -6.40 -8.43
N LEU A 143 -16.54 -5.16 -8.88
CA LEU A 143 -15.77 -4.18 -8.10
C LEU A 143 -16.45 -3.83 -6.77
N PHE A 144 -17.77 -3.65 -6.74
CA PHE A 144 -18.51 -3.43 -5.50
C PHE A 144 -18.37 -4.61 -4.54
N LEU A 145 -18.55 -5.84 -5.04
CA LEU A 145 -18.40 -7.05 -4.24
C LEU A 145 -16.95 -7.31 -3.82
N PHE A 146 -15.96 -6.89 -4.62
CA PHE A 146 -14.55 -6.94 -4.27
C PHE A 146 -14.22 -6.03 -3.11
N VAL A 147 -14.70 -4.78 -3.14
CA VAL A 147 -14.53 -3.86 -2.01
C VAL A 147 -15.21 -4.42 -0.76
N ALA A 148 -16.43 -4.96 -0.88
CA ALA A 148 -17.11 -5.61 0.23
C ALA A 148 -16.31 -6.81 0.79
N ALA A 149 -15.84 -7.69 -0.09
CA ALA A 149 -15.02 -8.85 0.28
C ALA A 149 -13.71 -8.43 0.96
N TYR A 150 -13.08 -7.35 0.49
CA TYR A 150 -11.89 -6.78 1.11
C TYR A 150 -12.16 -6.32 2.55
N PHE A 151 -13.26 -5.61 2.79
CA PHE A 151 -13.66 -5.19 4.14
C PHE A 151 -13.99 -6.36 5.05
N VAL A 152 -14.62 -7.41 4.53
CA VAL A 152 -14.91 -8.66 5.28
C VAL A 152 -13.63 -9.41 5.61
N PHE A 153 -12.67 -9.48 4.69
CA PHE A 153 -11.41 -10.19 4.90
C PHE A 153 -10.44 -9.44 5.81
N LYS A 154 -10.47 -8.10 5.81
CA LYS A 154 -9.60 -7.22 6.62
C LYS A 154 -9.52 -7.62 8.11
N PRO A 155 -10.62 -7.84 8.87
CA PRO A 155 -10.55 -8.28 10.26
C PRO A 155 -10.08 -9.73 10.41
N VAL A 156 -10.45 -10.62 9.47
CA VAL A 156 -10.09 -12.04 9.49
C VAL A 156 -8.59 -12.23 9.30
N LYS A 157 -7.98 -11.44 8.42
CA LYS A 157 -6.53 -11.42 8.15
C LYS A 157 -5.71 -11.29 9.43
N TYR A 158 -6.14 -10.45 10.39
CA TYR A 158 -5.39 -10.22 11.63
C TYR A 158 -5.52 -11.35 12.66
N ARG A 159 -6.45 -12.30 12.47
CA ARG A 159 -6.54 -13.50 13.31
C ARG A 159 -5.53 -14.57 12.92
N ILE A 160 -4.98 -14.51 11.70
CA ILE A 160 -3.98 -15.45 11.24
C ILE A 160 -2.58 -14.99 11.72
N PRO A 161 -1.83 -15.83 12.46
CA PRO A 161 -0.57 -15.43 13.10
C PRO A 161 0.51 -15.01 12.10
N TYR A 162 0.50 -15.56 10.88
CA TYR A 162 1.40 -15.19 9.80
C TYR A 162 1.29 -13.71 9.41
N PHE A 163 0.06 -13.22 9.16
CA PHE A 163 -0.17 -11.81 8.80
C PHE A 163 0.04 -10.86 9.99
N ARG A 164 -0.16 -11.34 11.23
CA ARG A 164 0.16 -10.56 12.44
C ARG A 164 1.66 -10.25 12.52
N ARG A 165 2.51 -11.24 12.25
CA ARG A 165 3.98 -11.07 12.26
C ARG A 165 4.44 -10.07 11.19
N ILE A 166 3.86 -10.11 9.99
CA ILE A 166 4.16 -9.14 8.92
C ILE A 166 3.73 -7.73 9.33
N LYS A 167 2.54 -7.58 9.91
CA LYS A 167 2.06 -6.28 10.40
C LYS A 167 2.94 -5.71 11.51
N GLU A 168 3.39 -6.55 12.45
CA GLU A 168 4.29 -6.14 13.53
C GLU A 168 5.63 -5.64 12.98
N MET A 169 6.20 -6.33 11.98
CA MET A 169 7.41 -5.89 11.30
C MET A 169 7.18 -4.57 10.56
N LEU A 170 6.08 -4.44 9.81
CA LEU A 170 5.73 -3.19 9.10
C LEU A 170 5.53 -2.04 10.09
N LYS A 171 4.94 -2.31 11.26
CA LYS A 171 4.74 -1.34 12.33
C LYS A 171 6.07 -0.90 12.95
N ALA A 172 7.01 -1.82 13.15
CA ALA A 172 8.37 -1.51 13.60
C ALA A 172 9.11 -0.60 12.60
N SER A 173 9.02 -0.89 11.29
CA SER A 173 9.56 -0.02 10.24
C SER A 173 8.88 1.35 10.21
N SER A 174 7.56 1.42 10.38
CA SER A 174 6.82 2.69 10.44
C SER A 174 7.13 3.54 11.68
N LEU A 175 7.46 2.91 12.81
CA LEU A 175 7.94 3.59 14.02
C LEU A 175 9.33 4.19 13.80
N ASN A 176 10.20 3.52 13.06
CA ASN A 176 11.48 4.07 12.62
C ASN A 176 11.27 5.22 11.61
N ALA A 177 10.32 5.11 10.69
CA ALA A 177 9.95 6.19 9.78
C ALA A 177 9.37 7.42 10.51
N ARG A 178 8.75 7.24 11.68
CA ARG A 178 8.27 8.34 12.54
C ARG A 178 9.41 9.13 13.22
N LYS A 179 10.65 8.64 13.16
CA LYS A 179 11.87 9.41 13.49
C LYS A 179 12.36 10.27 12.31
N LEU A 180 11.62 10.37 11.21
CA LEU A 180 11.82 11.48 10.28
C LEU A 180 11.64 12.78 11.07
N ASN A 181 12.62 13.67 10.97
CA ASN A 181 12.39 15.07 11.33
C ASN A 181 11.26 15.55 10.41
N SER A 182 10.08 15.76 10.98
CA SER A 182 8.95 16.26 10.22
C SER A 182 9.29 17.69 9.79
N PHE A 183 9.00 18.05 8.55
CA PHE A 183 9.04 19.45 8.11
C PHE A 183 8.24 20.37 9.06
N GLY A 184 7.24 19.81 9.75
CA GLY A 184 6.47 20.49 10.79
C GLY A 184 7.25 20.79 12.08
N ASP A 185 8.27 20.00 12.44
CA ASP A 185 9.13 20.29 13.60
C ASP A 185 10.11 21.44 13.30
N LEU A 186 10.52 21.61 12.04
CA LEU A 186 11.29 22.77 11.55
C LEU A 186 10.47 24.07 11.53
N LEU A 187 9.18 23.97 11.25
CA LEU A 187 8.25 25.10 11.18
C LEU A 187 7.57 25.39 12.52
N SER A 188 7.81 24.55 13.53
CA SER A 188 7.34 24.78 14.89
C SER A 188 8.24 25.84 15.55
N PRO A 189 7.68 26.92 16.11
CA PRO A 189 8.47 28.03 16.67
C PRO A 189 9.37 27.65 17.87
N ALA A 190 9.34 26.39 18.32
CA ALA A 190 10.22 25.86 19.35
C ALA A 190 11.66 25.55 18.85
N GLY A 191 11.86 25.35 17.54
CA GLY A 191 13.20 25.08 16.97
C GLY A 191 14.03 26.33 16.66
N ALA A 192 13.41 27.52 16.67
CA ALA A 192 14.05 28.78 16.27
C ALA A 192 14.81 29.50 17.39
N ALA A 193 14.85 28.96 18.61
CA ALA A 193 15.46 29.61 19.76
C ALA A 193 16.59 28.76 20.37
N LYS A 194 17.74 28.74 19.70
CA LYS A 194 19.05 28.85 20.36
C LYS A 194 20.16 29.10 19.33
N PRO A 195 20.47 30.37 19.02
CA PRO A 195 21.79 30.72 18.53
C PRO A 195 22.73 30.76 19.74
N GLY A 196 23.85 30.05 19.64
CA GLY A 196 24.94 30.17 20.60
C GLY A 196 25.62 31.54 20.51
N GLY A 197 26.12 31.99 21.67
CA GLY A 197 27.19 32.97 21.75
C GLY A 197 27.04 34.00 22.86
N GLU A 198 27.81 33.87 23.94
CA GLU A 198 28.49 35.06 24.50
C GLU A 198 29.82 34.63 25.13
N LYS A 199 30.90 34.81 24.36
CA LYS A 199 32.26 35.02 24.87
C LYS A 199 32.27 36.46 25.36
N LYS A 200 32.58 36.72 26.63
CA LYS A 200 32.87 38.08 27.10
C LYS A 200 34.08 38.05 28.01
N ASP A 201 35.14 38.66 27.49
CA ASP A 201 36.36 39.02 28.18
C ASP A 201 36.02 39.83 29.45
N GLN A 202 36.64 39.44 30.57
CA GLN A 202 36.82 40.33 31.72
C GLN A 202 38.32 40.51 31.92
N ALA A 203 38.81 41.64 31.41
CA ALA A 203 40.07 42.23 31.84
C ALA A 203 39.84 42.94 33.18
N SER A 204 40.77 42.75 34.12
CA SER A 204 40.91 43.54 35.35
C SER A 204 40.95 45.05 35.08
N PRO A 205 40.59 45.86 36.09
CA PRO A 205 41.62 46.74 36.62
C PRO A 205 41.66 46.79 38.16
N SER A 206 42.87 47.07 38.62
CA SER A 206 43.35 47.24 40.00
C SER A 206 42.72 48.44 40.72
N ALA A 207 42.44 48.28 42.02
CA ALA A 207 42.73 49.24 43.09
C ALA A 207 42.71 48.51 44.44
#